data_AF-A0A9D5JVW5-F1
#
_entry.id   AF-A0A9D5JVW5-F1
#
_cell.length_a   1.000
_cell.length_b   1.000
_cell.length_c   1.000
_cell.angle_alpha   90.00
_cell.angle_beta   90.00
_cell.angle_gamma   90.00
#
_symmetry.space_group_name_H-M   'P 1'
#
loop_
_entity.id
_entity.type
_entity.pdbx_description
1 polymer ?
#
loop_
_entity_poly.entity_id
_entity_poly.type
_entity_poly.pdbx_seq_one_letter_code
_entity_poly.pdbx_strand_id
1 'polypeptide(L)'
;MTENPQHPHDAEETAQQEQPASGDAASTTAGSPSSSEETLGFPIIGVGASAGGLDALKGLFTKMPDDIDMAFVVIQHLDPSHKSMMGDLLQHSTSLKIVEIEDGIAVEPNV
;
A
#
# COMPACT_ATOMS: atom_id res chain seq x y z
N MET A 1 45.24 11.00 -39.78
CA MET A 1 45.06 9.95 -38.76
C MET A 1 45.31 10.62 -37.42
N THR A 2 44.25 11.11 -36.78
CA THR A 2 44.30 11.69 -35.43
C THR A 2 43.23 10.94 -34.66
N GLU A 3 43.69 10.06 -33.79
CA GLU A 3 42.89 9.11 -33.03
C GLU A 3 42.24 9.84 -31.85
N ASN A 4 40.95 9.61 -31.67
CA ASN A 4 40.10 10.15 -30.62
C ASN A 4 40.36 9.37 -29.32
N PRO A 5 40.86 9.98 -28.24
CA PRO A 5 41.07 9.26 -26.98
C PRO A 5 39.75 8.98 -26.28
N GLN A 6 39.49 7.70 -26.01
CA GLN A 6 38.37 7.21 -25.22
C GLN A 6 38.51 7.63 -23.76
N HIS A 7 37.35 7.93 -23.16
CA HIS A 7 37.13 8.25 -21.75
C HIS A 7 37.05 6.95 -20.94
N PRO A 8 37.93 6.69 -19.95
CA PRO A 8 37.71 5.60 -19.00
C PRO A 8 36.97 6.12 -17.75
N HIS A 9 35.75 5.63 -17.55
CA HIS A 9 34.99 5.73 -16.30
C HIS A 9 35.12 4.38 -15.57
N ASP A 10 36.21 4.20 -14.83
CA ASP A 10 36.35 3.09 -13.89
C ASP A 10 36.55 3.68 -12.50
N ALA A 11 35.44 3.93 -11.82
CA ALA A 11 35.40 4.20 -10.40
C ALA A 11 35.37 2.84 -9.69
N GLU A 12 36.55 2.34 -9.29
CA GLU A 12 36.64 1.39 -8.18
C GLU A 12 36.48 2.18 -6.88
N GLU A 13 35.29 2.10 -6.27
CA GLU A 13 35.12 2.47 -4.87
C GLU A 13 34.63 1.26 -4.07
N THR A 14 35.36 1.06 -2.98
CA THR A 14 35.45 -0.12 -2.14
C THR A 14 34.15 -0.40 -1.37
N ALA A 15 33.63 -1.63 -1.45
CA ALA A 15 32.55 -2.08 -0.58
C ALA A 15 33.15 -2.66 0.73
N GLN A 16 33.22 -1.83 1.76
CA GLN A 16 33.54 -2.25 3.13
C GLN A 16 32.30 -2.86 3.79
N GLN A 17 32.48 -4.07 4.35
CA GLN A 17 31.57 -4.75 5.26
C GLN A 17 31.59 -4.07 6.62
N GLU A 18 30.42 -3.70 7.15
CA GLU A 18 30.20 -3.56 8.60
C GLU A 18 28.85 -4.20 8.96
N GLN A 19 28.93 -5.33 9.70
CA GLN A 19 27.83 -5.84 10.50
C GLN A 19 27.79 -5.08 11.84
N PRO A 20 26.62 -4.83 12.42
CA PRO A 20 26.51 -4.74 13.87
C PRO A 20 25.75 -5.94 14.45
N ALA A 21 26.40 -6.59 15.41
CA ALA A 21 25.84 -7.59 16.28
C ALA A 21 24.96 -6.96 17.37
N SER A 22 23.86 -7.67 17.69
CA SER A 22 23.19 -7.80 19.00
C SER A 22 22.90 -6.55 19.84
N GLY A 23 21.60 -6.28 20.04
CA GLY A 23 21.10 -5.44 21.13
C GLY A 23 19.62 -5.74 21.42
N ASP A 24 19.36 -6.58 22.42
CA ASP A 24 18.06 -6.68 23.08
C ASP A 24 17.83 -5.39 23.88
N ALA A 25 16.80 -4.63 23.51
CA ALA A 25 16.25 -3.57 24.36
C ALA A 25 14.79 -3.36 23.96
N ALA A 26 13.92 -4.10 24.63
CA ALA A 26 12.54 -3.72 24.79
C ALA A 26 12.41 -2.24 25.21
N SER A 27 11.29 -1.65 24.79
CA SER A 27 10.76 -0.36 25.23
C SER A 27 11.28 0.87 24.49
N THR A 28 10.51 1.30 23.50
CA THR A 28 10.30 2.73 23.24
C THR A 28 8.80 2.99 23.28
N THR A 29 8.36 3.24 24.51
CA THR A 29 7.28 4.15 24.92
C THR A 29 5.99 4.13 24.09
N ALA A 30 5.00 3.42 24.63
CA ALA A 30 3.60 3.73 24.40
C ALA A 30 3.35 5.20 24.77
N GLY A 31 3.24 6.06 23.76
CA GLY A 31 2.61 7.36 23.93
C GLY A 31 1.17 7.13 24.35
N SER A 32 0.76 7.69 25.48
CA SER A 32 -0.65 7.68 25.89
C SER A 32 -1.43 8.60 24.95
N PRO A 33 -2.45 8.13 24.20
CA PRO A 33 -3.33 9.03 23.49
C PRO A 33 -4.29 9.69 24.49
N SER A 34 -3.86 10.81 25.09
CA SER A 34 -4.77 11.74 25.76
C SER A 34 -5.27 12.74 24.73
N SER A 35 -6.19 12.30 23.90
CA SER A 35 -7.14 13.09 23.12
C SER A 35 -8.32 12.17 22.96
N SER A 36 -9.55 12.68 23.02
CA SER A 36 -10.75 11.88 22.78
C SER A 36 -10.62 11.14 21.44
N GLU A 37 -10.12 9.90 21.49
CA GLU A 37 -9.98 9.03 20.34
C GLU A 37 -11.42 8.69 19.95
N GLU A 38 -11.97 9.45 19.00
CA GLU A 38 -13.14 9.01 18.24
C GLU A 38 -12.73 7.73 17.55
N THR A 39 -12.88 6.63 18.28
CA THR A 39 -12.65 5.29 17.79
C THR A 39 -13.79 5.05 16.82
N LEU A 40 -13.47 4.94 15.54
CA LEU A 40 -14.45 4.53 14.54
C LEU A 40 -15.16 3.27 15.06
N GLY A 41 -16.48 3.22 14.93
CA GLY A 41 -17.28 2.09 15.41
C GLY A 41 -16.99 0.75 14.71
N PHE A 42 -16.05 0.75 13.76
CA PHE A 42 -15.69 -0.36 12.89
C PHE A 42 -14.19 -0.31 12.54
N PRO A 43 -13.55 -1.45 12.20
CA PRO A 43 -12.16 -1.49 11.76
C PRO A 43 -11.99 -1.04 10.30
N ILE A 44 -10.82 -0.45 10.00
CA ILE A 44 -10.37 -0.13 8.65
C ILE A 44 -9.23 -1.08 8.24
N ILE A 45 -9.34 -1.68 7.06
CA ILE A 45 -8.33 -2.58 6.49
C ILE A 45 -7.68 -1.92 5.27
N GLY A 46 -6.39 -1.59 5.40
CA GLY A 46 -5.57 -1.12 4.28
C GLY A 46 -4.97 -2.28 3.48
N VAL A 47 -5.12 -2.26 2.15
CA VAL A 47 -4.60 -3.28 1.23
C VAL A 47 -3.72 -2.62 0.17
N GLY A 48 -2.44 -2.98 0.12
CA GLY A 48 -1.51 -2.50 -0.91
C GLY A 48 -1.35 -3.50 -2.05
N ALA A 49 -1.41 -3.03 -3.30
CA ALA A 49 -1.25 -3.87 -4.49
C ALA A 49 -0.47 -3.16 -5.62
N SER A 50 0.14 -3.93 -6.52
CA SER A 50 0.93 -3.45 -7.66
C SER A 50 0.64 -4.32 -8.91
N ALA A 51 1.65 -4.69 -9.71
CA ALA A 51 1.47 -5.55 -10.87
C ALA A 51 0.83 -6.90 -10.50
N GLY A 52 -0.26 -7.27 -11.19
CA GLY A 52 -0.96 -8.55 -10.99
C GLY A 52 -1.81 -8.64 -9.71
N GLY A 53 -1.94 -7.56 -8.94
CA GLY A 53 -2.72 -7.56 -7.69
C GLY A 53 -4.23 -7.74 -7.88
N LEU A 54 -4.77 -7.48 -9.07
CA LEU A 54 -6.21 -7.57 -9.34
C LEU A 54 -6.78 -8.95 -9.04
N ASP A 55 -6.15 -10.03 -9.48
CA ASP A 55 -6.69 -11.38 -9.28
C ASP A 55 -6.65 -11.79 -7.81
N ALA A 56 -5.66 -11.31 -7.06
CA ALA A 56 -5.58 -11.50 -5.61
C ALA A 56 -6.70 -10.72 -4.90
N LEU A 57 -6.92 -9.46 -5.28
CA LEU A 57 -8.02 -8.65 -4.74
C LEU A 57 -9.38 -9.29 -5.06
N LYS A 58 -9.60 -9.73 -6.29
CA LYS A 58 -10.82 -10.47 -6.66
C LYS A 58 -11.01 -11.71 -5.79
N GLY A 59 -9.95 -12.50 -5.59
CA GLY A 59 -9.97 -13.68 -4.75
C GLY A 59 -10.35 -13.39 -3.31
N LEU A 60 -9.86 -12.27 -2.76
CA LEU A 60 -10.23 -11.78 -1.43
C LEU A 60 -11.71 -11.39 -1.38
N PHE A 61 -12.14 -10.46 -2.24
CA PHE A 61 -13.47 -9.86 -2.15
C PHE A 61 -14.61 -10.80 -2.60
N THR A 62 -14.34 -11.81 -3.43
CA THR A 62 -15.33 -12.85 -3.79
C THR A 62 -15.72 -13.72 -2.59
N LYS A 63 -14.88 -13.75 -1.55
CA LYS A 63 -15.11 -14.54 -0.33
C LYS A 63 -15.62 -13.72 0.83
N MET A 64 -15.70 -12.40 0.69
CA MET A 64 -16.19 -11.51 1.74
C MET A 64 -17.73 -11.48 1.73
N PRO A 65 -18.37 -11.58 2.90
CA PRO A 65 -19.79 -11.30 3.02
C PRO A 65 -20.05 -9.79 2.93
N ASP A 66 -21.32 -9.43 2.74
CA ASP A 66 -21.75 -8.07 2.43
C ASP A 66 -21.91 -7.20 3.70
N ASP A 67 -21.94 -7.83 4.87
CA ASP A 67 -22.25 -7.27 6.20
C ASP A 67 -21.11 -7.47 7.21
N ILE A 68 -19.87 -7.30 6.76
CA ILE A 68 -18.67 -7.49 7.60
C ILE A 68 -18.49 -6.42 8.69
N ASP A 69 -19.18 -5.28 8.58
CA ASP A 69 -19.03 -4.12 9.45
C ASP A 69 -17.57 -3.64 9.53
N MET A 70 -16.92 -3.57 8.37
CA MET A 70 -15.54 -3.10 8.20
C MET A 70 -15.41 -2.28 6.92
N ALA A 71 -14.41 -1.41 6.87
CA ALA A 71 -14.08 -0.63 5.67
C ALA A 71 -12.78 -1.11 5.02
N PHE A 72 -12.72 -1.13 3.68
CA PHE A 72 -11.48 -1.43 2.96
C PHE A 72 -10.92 -0.21 2.25
N VAL A 73 -9.61 0.00 2.38
CA VAL A 73 -8.86 1.01 1.63
C VAL A 73 -7.84 0.31 0.76
N VAL A 74 -8.08 0.26 -0.55
CA VAL A 74 -7.19 -0.40 -1.51
C VAL A 74 -6.28 0.64 -2.17
N ILE A 75 -4.98 0.54 -1.91
CA ILE A 75 -3.95 1.39 -2.49
C ILE A 75 -3.23 0.59 -3.57
N GLN A 76 -3.50 0.93 -4.82
CA GLN A 76 -2.91 0.28 -5.97
C GLN A 76 -1.88 1.21 -6.62
N HIS A 77 -0.65 0.73 -6.80
CA HIS A 77 0.32 1.40 -7.68
C HIS A 77 -0.16 1.26 -9.12
N LEU A 78 -0.62 2.38 -9.71
CA LEU A 78 -1.07 2.51 -11.09
C LEU A 78 -0.23 3.54 -11.83
N ASP A 79 -0.18 3.40 -13.15
CA ASP A 79 0.33 4.47 -14.02
C ASP A 79 -0.65 5.66 -13.96
N PRO A 80 -0.20 6.87 -13.55
CA PRO A 80 -1.06 8.04 -13.42
C PRO A 80 -1.58 8.57 -14.77
N SER A 81 -1.01 8.12 -15.89
CA SER A 81 -1.37 8.58 -17.25
C SER A 81 -2.69 8.00 -17.75
N HIS A 82 -3.25 6.99 -17.07
CA HIS A 82 -4.46 6.30 -17.47
C HIS A 82 -5.48 6.27 -16.34
N LYS A 83 -6.76 6.54 -16.67
CA LYS A 83 -7.85 6.31 -15.73
C LYS A 83 -7.87 4.84 -15.33
N SER A 84 -7.94 4.58 -14.03
CA SER A 84 -8.03 3.24 -13.49
C SER A 84 -9.39 2.63 -13.77
N MET A 85 -9.43 1.47 -14.43
CA MET A 85 -10.64 0.63 -14.51
C MET A 85 -10.71 -0.37 -13.33
N MET A 86 -9.82 -0.25 -12.33
CA MET A 86 -9.68 -1.21 -11.24
C MET A 86 -10.96 -1.32 -10.41
N GLY A 87 -11.53 -0.17 -10.02
CA GLY A 87 -12.76 -0.14 -9.21
C GLY A 87 -13.90 -0.89 -9.89
N ASP A 88 -14.15 -0.57 -11.17
CA ASP A 88 -15.17 -1.24 -11.98
C ASP A 88 -14.92 -2.75 -12.09
N LEU A 89 -13.68 -3.16 -12.39
CA LEU A 89 -13.32 -4.57 -12.52
C LEU A 89 -13.49 -5.34 -11.22
N LEU A 90 -13.21 -4.69 -10.08
CA LEU A 90 -13.31 -5.29 -8.77
C LEU A 90 -14.76 -5.36 -8.27
N GLN A 91 -15.59 -4.38 -8.64
CA GLN A 91 -17.02 -4.34 -8.30
C GLN A 91 -17.78 -5.55 -8.85
N HIS A 92 -17.34 -6.13 -9.97
CA HIS A 92 -17.91 -7.36 -10.52
C HIS A 92 -17.64 -8.61 -9.65
N SER A 93 -16.70 -8.52 -8.70
CA SER A 93 -16.26 -9.64 -7.87
C SER A 93 -16.76 -9.55 -6.42
N THR A 94 -17.54 -8.52 -6.08
CA THR A 94 -18.07 -8.33 -4.72
C THR A 94 -19.37 -7.54 -4.72
N SER A 95 -20.23 -7.80 -3.76
CA SER A 95 -21.43 -7.01 -3.50
C SER A 95 -21.13 -5.75 -2.68
N LEU A 96 -19.96 -5.69 -2.02
CA LEU A 96 -19.51 -4.49 -1.32
C LEU A 96 -19.41 -3.34 -2.31
N LYS A 97 -19.86 -2.16 -1.89
CA LYS A 97 -19.86 -0.98 -2.77
C LYS A 97 -18.45 -0.43 -2.87
N ILE A 98 -17.86 -0.46 -4.05
CA ILE A 98 -16.54 0.11 -4.30
C ILE A 98 -16.70 1.56 -4.74
N VAL A 99 -15.96 2.45 -4.08
CA VAL A 99 -15.90 3.87 -4.42
C VAL A 99 -14.45 4.29 -4.69
N GLU A 100 -14.25 5.17 -5.68
CA GLU A 100 -12.97 5.83 -5.86
C GLU A 100 -12.79 6.84 -4.73
N ILE A 101 -11.63 6.79 -4.06
CA ILE A 101 -11.34 7.65 -2.92
C ILE A 101 -11.00 9.05 -3.44
N GLU A 102 -11.69 10.06 -2.90
CA GLU A 102 -11.42 11.48 -3.11
C GLU A 102 -11.04 12.13 -1.77
N ASP A 103 -10.38 13.29 -1.84
CA ASP A 103 -10.04 14.06 -0.65
C ASP A 103 -11.30 14.45 0.14
N GLY A 104 -11.25 14.27 1.47
CA GLY A 104 -12.36 14.61 2.36
C GLY A 104 -13.53 13.61 2.40
N ILE A 105 -13.46 12.47 1.69
CA ILE A 105 -14.44 11.40 1.86
C ILE A 105 -14.33 10.80 3.27
N ALA A 106 -15.48 10.73 3.96
CA ALA A 106 -15.58 10.00 5.22
C ALA A 106 -15.61 8.50 4.96
N VAL A 107 -14.81 7.74 5.71
CA VAL A 107 -14.80 6.27 5.62
C VAL A 107 -16.07 5.73 6.27
N GLU A 108 -16.76 4.83 5.57
CA GLU A 108 -17.94 4.11 6.06
C GLU A 108 -17.65 2.60 6.08
N PRO A 109 -18.37 1.78 6.88
CA PRO A 109 -18.24 0.33 6.79
C PRO A 109 -19.00 -0.21 5.56
N ASN A 110 -18.60 -1.41 5.12
CA ASN A 110 -19.17 -2.14 3.98
C ASN A 110 -18.98 -1.43 2.62
N VAL A 111 -17.89 -0.65 2.50
CA VAL A 111 -17.41 -0.01 1.27
C VAL A 111 -15.91 -0.25 1.04
#